data_AF-A0A820ZCB8-F1
#
_entry.id   AF-A0A820ZCB8-F1
#
_cell.length_a   1.000
_cell.length_b   1.000
_cell.length_c   1.000
_cell.angle_alpha   90.00
_cell.angle_beta   90.00
_cell.angle_gamma   90.00
#
_symmetry.space_group_name_H-M   'P 1'
#
loop_
_entity.id
_entity.type
_entity.pdbx_description
1 polymer ?
#
loop_
_entity_poly.entity_id
_entity_poly.type
_entity_poly.pdbx_seq_one_letter_code
_entity_poly.pdbx_strand_id
1 'polypeptide(L)'
;NVGSIIHPIKPYHLPIRINKCLKCLRHDHTTKSCSRPRLCSKCAEEHTLEHGCPNQERCVNCGGDHISGHSACAVVQEKRRALVDLSKRQRAELLVLADRQQH
;
A
#
# COMPACT_ATOMS: atom_id res chain seq x y z
N ASN A 1 3.19 38.51 -30.15
CA ASN A 1 2.22 37.40 -30.11
C ASN A 1 2.90 36.25 -29.39
N VAL A 2 2.74 36.14 -28.08
CA VAL A 2 3.45 35.14 -27.26
C VAL A 2 2.60 33.88 -27.29
N GLY A 3 3.04 32.86 -28.04
CA GLY A 3 2.36 31.58 -28.13
C GLY A 3 2.49 30.83 -26.79
N SER A 4 1.36 30.55 -26.15
CA SER A 4 1.33 29.74 -24.93
C SER A 4 1.58 28.27 -25.27
N ILE A 5 2.60 27.68 -24.66
CA ILE A 5 2.89 26.25 -24.77
C ILE A 5 1.96 25.49 -23.82
N ILE A 6 1.12 24.61 -24.37
CA ILE A 6 0.28 23.72 -23.58
C ILE A 6 1.08 22.45 -23.26
N HIS A 7 1.38 22.21 -21.98
CA HIS A 7 1.98 20.97 -21.54
C HIS A 7 0.90 19.98 -21.09
N PRO A 8 0.87 18.74 -21.61
CA PRO A 8 -0.10 17.75 -21.17
C PRO A 8 0.18 17.35 -19.72
N ILE A 9 -0.73 17.73 -18.82
CA ILE A 9 -0.70 17.28 -17.43
C ILE A 9 -1.33 15.88 -17.33
N LYS A 10 -0.63 14.95 -16.69
CA LYS A 10 -1.22 13.68 -16.28
C LYS A 10 -1.89 13.89 -14.91
N PRO A 11 -3.15 13.47 -14.73
CA PRO A 11 -3.79 13.53 -13.41
C PRO A 11 -2.96 12.76 -12.38
N TYR A 12 -2.68 13.40 -11.25
CA TYR A 12 -2.05 12.71 -10.12
C TYR A 12 -3.11 11.86 -9.41
N HIS A 13 -2.99 10.55 -9.53
CA HIS A 13 -3.83 9.62 -8.78
C HIS A 13 -3.16 9.33 -7.43
N LEU A 14 -3.82 9.66 -6.31
CA LEU A 14 -3.30 9.28 -5.00
C LEU A 14 -3.12 7.76 -4.95
N PRO A 15 -1.91 7.26 -4.68
CA PRO A 15 -1.68 5.83 -4.65
C PRO A 15 -2.48 5.23 -3.49
N ILE A 16 -3.26 4.21 -3.79
CA ILE A 16 -3.95 3.42 -2.76
C ILE A 16 -2.91 2.95 -1.75
N ARG A 17 -3.10 3.36 -0.50
CA ARG A 17 -2.23 2.99 0.62
C ARG A 17 -2.66 1.62 1.13
N ILE A 18 -1.73 0.67 1.07
CA ILE A 18 -1.90 -0.62 1.72
C ILE A 18 -1.40 -0.46 3.14
N ASN A 19 -2.31 -0.56 4.10
CA ASN A 19 -1.96 -0.46 5.51
C ASN A 19 -1.03 -1.62 5.89
N LYS A 20 0.05 -1.30 6.58
CA LYS A 20 0.92 -2.27 7.25
C LYS A 20 1.08 -1.89 8.71
N CYS A 21 1.02 -2.89 9.59
CA CYS A 21 1.31 -2.70 11.00
C CYS A 21 2.75 -2.20 11.16
N LEU A 22 2.97 -1.08 11.85
CA LEU A 22 4.32 -0.52 12.04
C LEU A 22 5.16 -1.31 13.05
N LYS A 23 4.55 -2.28 13.73
CA LYS A 23 5.23 -3.19 14.67
C LYS A 23 5.68 -4.48 13.98
N CYS A 24 4.75 -5.24 13.38
CA CYS A 24 5.07 -6.54 12.77
C CYS A 24 5.01 -6.57 11.24
N LEU A 25 4.76 -5.43 10.58
CA LEU A 25 4.88 -5.25 9.12
C LEU A 25 3.86 -6.02 8.24
N ARG A 26 2.95 -6.78 8.86
CA ARG A 26 1.82 -7.46 8.19
C ARG A 26 0.68 -6.49 7.85
N HIS A 27 -0.14 -6.85 6.88
CA HIS A 27 -1.19 -5.98 6.33
C HIS A 27 -2.58 -6.13 6.98
N ASP A 28 -2.74 -7.02 7.95
CA ASP A 28 -4.08 -7.52 8.35
C ASP A 28 -4.67 -6.79 9.56
N HIS A 29 -3.91 -5.89 10.18
CA HIS A 29 -4.34 -5.19 11.40
C HIS A 29 -3.61 -3.85 11.56
N THR A 30 -4.16 -3.00 12.42
CA THR A 30 -3.53 -1.73 12.79
C THR A 30 -2.43 -1.94 13.82
N THR A 31 -1.52 -0.97 13.95
CA THR A 31 -0.47 -1.02 14.98
C THR A 31 -1.05 -1.10 16.40
N LYS A 32 -2.20 -0.46 16.66
CA LYS A 32 -2.84 -0.44 17.99
C LYS A 32 -3.34 -1.82 18.42
N SER A 33 -3.85 -2.61 17.48
CA SER A 33 -4.37 -3.97 17.73
C SER A 33 -3.29 -5.06 17.60
N CYS A 34 -2.01 -4.69 17.58
CA CYS A 34 -0.92 -5.64 17.36
C CYS A 34 -0.37 -6.23 18.66
N SER A 35 -0.52 -7.55 18.81
CA SER A 35 0.08 -8.33 19.91
C SER A 35 1.46 -8.91 19.59
N ARG A 36 1.92 -8.84 18.32
CA ARG A 36 3.18 -9.43 17.86
C ARG A 36 4.41 -8.59 18.25
N PRO A 37 5.63 -9.15 18.31
CA PRO A 37 6.86 -8.39 18.54
C PRO A 37 7.15 -7.37 17.43
N ARG A 38 8.06 -6.43 17.71
CA ARG A 38 8.54 -5.46 16.71
C ARG A 38 9.53 -6.16 15.79
N LEU A 39 9.33 -6.07 14.49
CA LEU A 39 10.21 -6.64 13.47
C LEU A 39 10.98 -5.55 12.74
N CYS A 40 12.20 -5.90 12.31
CA CYS A 40 13.01 -5.09 11.43
C CYS A 40 12.36 -4.96 10.03
N SER A 41 12.29 -3.75 9.50
CA SER A 41 11.70 -3.47 8.17
C SER A 41 12.46 -4.12 7.01
N LYS A 42 13.77 -4.37 7.20
CA LYS A 42 14.67 -4.95 6.21
C LYS A 42 14.54 -6.47 6.14
N CYS A 43 14.75 -7.18 7.26
CA CYS A 43 14.86 -8.64 7.29
C CYS A 43 13.66 -9.38 7.91
N ALA A 44 12.66 -8.64 8.42
CA ALA A 44 11.48 -9.18 9.09
C ALA A 44 11.79 -10.04 10.34
N GLU A 45 12.93 -9.82 11.01
CA GLU A 45 13.32 -10.50 12.25
C GLU A 45 13.28 -9.55 13.45
N GLU A 46 13.20 -10.13 14.64
CA GLU A 46 13.26 -9.40 15.90
C GLU A 46 14.72 -9.24 16.34
N HIS A 47 15.21 -8.00 16.36
CA HIS A 47 16.54 -7.65 16.86
C HIS A 47 16.64 -6.15 17.17
N THR A 48 17.69 -5.75 17.90
CA THR A 48 17.99 -4.34 18.18
C THR A 48 18.29 -3.58 16.89
N LEU A 49 17.70 -2.40 16.71
CA LEU A 49 17.81 -1.59 15.48
C LEU A 49 18.86 -0.48 15.55
N GLU A 50 19.60 -0.38 16.67
CA GLU A 50 20.51 0.73 16.97
C GLU A 50 21.75 0.79 16.07
N HIS A 51 22.25 -0.37 15.60
CA HIS A 51 23.44 -0.47 14.74
C HIS A 51 23.09 -0.84 13.29
N GLY A 52 21.85 -0.61 12.88
CA GLY A 52 21.34 -1.05 11.58
C GLY A 52 21.02 -2.54 11.56
N CYS A 53 20.75 -3.07 10.35
CA CYS A 53 20.37 -4.46 10.15
C CYS A 53 21.45 -5.22 9.33
N PRO A 54 22.14 -6.21 9.94
CA PRO A 54 23.17 -6.98 9.24
C PRO A 54 22.59 -8.05 8.31
N ASN A 55 21.31 -8.41 8.49
CA ASN A 55 20.68 -9.50 7.76
C ASN A 55 20.27 -9.08 6.34
N GLN A 56 20.11 -10.07 5.48
CA GLN A 56 19.60 -9.89 4.11
C GLN A 56 18.14 -9.41 4.14
N GLU A 57 17.72 -8.72 3.07
CA GLU A 57 16.34 -8.30 2.94
C GLU A 57 15.41 -9.51 2.88
N ARG A 58 14.29 -9.45 3.61
CA ARG A 58 13.26 -10.47 3.58
C ARG A 58 11.90 -9.87 3.89
N CYS A 59 10.91 -10.25 3.08
CA CYS A 59 9.55 -9.78 3.26
C CYS A 59 8.76 -10.67 4.21
N VAL A 60 8.16 -10.11 5.26
CA VAL A 60 7.28 -10.87 6.18
C VAL A 60 6.01 -11.38 5.51
N ASN A 61 5.61 -10.80 4.38
CA ASN A 61 4.33 -11.07 3.73
C ASN A 61 4.44 -12.14 2.63
N CYS A 62 5.53 -12.15 1.85
CA CYS A 62 5.72 -13.13 0.76
C CYS A 62 6.98 -14.00 0.91
N GLY A 63 7.86 -13.71 1.87
CA GLY A 63 9.12 -14.44 2.07
C GLY A 63 10.25 -14.09 1.10
N GLY A 64 10.03 -13.24 0.10
CA GLY A 64 11.03 -12.91 -0.92
C GLY A 64 12.12 -11.94 -0.45
N ASP A 65 13.19 -11.85 -1.26
CA ASP A 65 14.42 -11.09 -1.01
C ASP A 65 14.27 -9.58 -1.27
N HIS A 66 13.34 -8.96 -0.55
CA HIS A 66 13.12 -7.52 -0.58
C HIS A 66 12.51 -7.04 0.75
N ILE A 67 12.65 -5.74 1.06
CA ILE A 67 12.04 -5.16 2.27
C ILE A 67 10.52 -5.35 2.38
N SER A 68 10.00 -5.33 3.61
CA SER A 68 8.56 -5.50 3.86
C SER A 68 7.73 -4.30 3.40
N GLY A 69 6.86 -4.53 2.41
CA GLY A 69 6.02 -3.52 1.78
C GLY A 69 6.60 -2.94 0.48
N HIS A 70 7.61 -3.57 -0.11
CA HIS A 70 8.13 -3.21 -1.43
C HIS A 70 7.02 -3.23 -2.49
N SER A 71 7.03 -2.28 -3.43
CA SER A 71 5.96 -2.11 -4.44
C SER A 71 5.86 -3.28 -5.41
N ALA A 72 6.98 -3.97 -5.67
CA ALA A 72 7.03 -5.17 -6.51
C ALA A 72 6.64 -6.47 -5.80
N CYS A 73 6.37 -6.43 -4.49
CA CYS A 73 5.93 -7.61 -3.74
C CYS A 73 4.60 -8.14 -4.28
N ALA A 74 4.51 -9.43 -4.62
CA ALA A 74 3.29 -10.05 -5.15
C ALA A 74 2.06 -9.80 -4.25
N VAL A 75 2.21 -9.95 -2.93
CA VAL A 75 1.12 -9.70 -1.95
C VAL A 75 0.69 -8.22 -1.94
N VAL A 76 1.64 -7.29 -2.11
CA VAL A 76 1.32 -5.85 -2.20
C VAL A 76 0.60 -5.55 -3.51
N GLN A 77 1.04 -6.13 -4.62
CA GLN A 77 0.39 -5.94 -5.92
C GLN A 77 -1.03 -6.51 -5.94
N GLU A 78 -1.23 -7.70 -5.37
CA GLU A 78 -2.54 -8.33 -5.25
C GLU A 78 -3.50 -7.47 -4.42
N LYS A 79 -3.09 -7.07 -3.21
CA LYS A 79 -3.90 -6.16 -2.37
C LYS A 79 -4.19 -4.84 -3.07
N ARG A 80 -3.23 -4.29 -3.82
CA ARG A 80 -3.44 -3.06 -4.61
C ARG A 80 -4.53 -3.26 -5.66
N ARG A 81 -4.46 -4.35 -6.44
CA ARG A 81 -5.46 -4.68 -7.46
C ARG A 81 -6.85 -4.81 -6.84
N ALA A 82 -6.97 -5.59 -5.77
CA ALA A 82 -8.24 -5.79 -5.07
C ALA A 82 -8.86 -4.46 -4.57
N LEU A 83 -8.04 -3.56 -4.02
CA LEU A 83 -8.51 -2.24 -3.56
C LEU A 83 -8.89 -1.32 -4.72
N VAL A 84 -8.17 -1.35 -5.85
CA VAL A 84 -8.54 -0.62 -7.06
C VAL A 84 -9.90 -1.10 -7.56
N ASP A 85 -10.11 -2.41 -7.63
CA ASP A 85 -11.35 -2.99 -8.14
C ASP A 85 -12.54 -2.75 -7.20
N LEU A 86 -12.30 -2.75 -5.88
CA LEU A 86 -13.30 -2.33 -4.90
C LEU A 86 -13.67 -0.84 -5.08
N SER A 87 -12.67 0.04 -5.22
CA SER A 87 -12.90 1.48 -5.42
C SER A 87 -13.68 1.77 -6.70
N LYS A 88 -13.38 1.07 -7.81
CA LYS A 88 -14.13 1.18 -9.06
C LYS A 88 -15.60 0.76 -8.89
N ARG A 89 -15.84 -0.36 -8.20
CA ARG A 89 -17.19 -0.86 -7.93
C ARG A 89 -17.99 0.10 -7.06
N GLN A 90 -17.42 0.56 -5.95
CA GLN A 90 -18.06 1.56 -5.08
C GLN A 90 -18.40 2.84 -5.83
N ARG A 91 -17.49 3.33 -6.68
CA ARG A 91 -17.77 4.52 -7.51
C ARG A 91 -18.92 4.28 -8.49
N ALA A 92 -18.96 3.13 -9.15
CA ALA A 92 -20.04 2.79 -10.07
C ALA A 92 -21.39 2.71 -9.34
N GLU A 93 -21.43 2.08 -8.17
CA GLU A 93 -22.63 1.99 -7.34
C GLU A 93 -23.12 3.37 -6.89
N LEU A 94 -22.21 4.24 -6.42
CA LEU A 94 -22.56 5.61 -6.05
C LEU A 94 -23.14 6.41 -7.22
N LEU A 95 -22.63 6.22 -8.44
CA LEU A 95 -23.17 6.88 -9.63
C LEU A 95 -24.60 6.40 -9.95
N VAL A 96 -24.86 5.10 -9.84
CA VAL A 96 -26.21 4.53 -10.04
C VAL A 96 -27.18 5.04 -8.97
N LEU A 97 -26.74 5.14 -7.71
CA LEU A 97 -27.57 5.69 -6.64
C LEU A 97 -27.88 7.17 -6.87
N ALA A 98 -26.91 7.96 -7.30
CA ALA A 98 -27.10 9.37 -7.60
C ALA A 98 -28.11 9.57 -8.74
N ASP A 99 -28.01 8.80 -9.82
CA ASP A 99 -28.94 8.83 -10.95
C ASP A 99 -30.39 8.52 -10.52
N ARG A 100 -30.57 7.49 -9.68
CA ARG A 100 -31.88 7.12 -9.12
C ARG A 100 -32.50 8.19 -8.22
N GLN A 101 -31.71 9.07 -7.61
CA GLN A 101 -32.22 10.16 -6.78
C GLN A 101 -32.65 11.39 -7.60
N GLN A 102 -32.33 11.43 -8.89
CA GLN A 102 -32.70 12.50 -9.81
C GLN A 102 -34.02 12.22 -10.58
N HIS A 103 -34.60 11.04 -10.39
CA HIS A 103 -35.86 10.57 -10.96
C HIS A 103 -36.87 10.28 -9.87
#